data_AF-A0A2V8C5T8-F1
#
_entry.id   AF-A0A2V8C5T8-F1
#
_cell.length_a   1.000
_cell.length_b   1.000
_cell.length_c   1.000
_cell.angle_alpha   90.00
_cell.angle_beta   90.00
_cell.angle_gamma   90.00
#
_symmetry.space_group_name_H-M   'P 1'
#
loop_
_entity.id
_entity.type
_entity.pdbx_description
1 polymer ?
#
loop_
_entity_poly.entity_id
_entity_poly.type
_entity_poly.pdbx_seq_one_letter_code
_entity_poly.pdbx_strand_id
1 'polypeptide(L)'
;MADTTLTPSRLWKTMTFEQRQRVARAFWQDEEAVDDQTQAALLIAQQKKFRPKTVAGLDVDRKARHLASLGSLPGSIAARALIVYHLAEHRAMMGAFLDALGVAHEDGLIKDENVKPDQSKIAPAAAQLAQQFDPDDVRLYLNTLLCQDPEAWEPLRDAEVTETTEKR
;
A
#
# COMPACT_ATOMS: atom_id res chain seq x y z
N MET A 1 26.25 7.78 1.82
CA MET A 1 25.32 6.92 1.05
C MET A 1 23.96 7.14 1.68
N ALA A 2 23.07 7.86 1.01
CA ALA A 2 21.78 8.21 1.59
C ALA A 2 20.95 6.93 1.72
N ASP A 3 20.36 6.71 2.89
CA ASP A 3 19.47 5.59 3.17
C ASP A 3 18.27 5.63 2.21
N THR A 4 18.36 4.88 1.10
CA THR A 4 17.32 4.68 0.08
C THR A 4 16.26 3.68 0.54
N THR A 5 16.07 3.56 1.86
CA THR A 5 15.05 2.67 2.43
C THR A 5 13.68 3.24 2.09
N LEU A 6 12.96 2.51 1.23
CA LEU A 6 11.57 2.78 0.93
C LEU A 6 10.77 2.56 2.22
N THR A 7 9.96 3.53 2.60
CA THR A 7 9.10 3.44 3.79
C THR A 7 7.66 3.78 3.44
N PRO A 8 6.67 3.31 4.21
CA PRO A 8 5.26 3.61 3.94
C PRO A 8 4.98 5.12 3.84
N SER A 9 5.59 5.93 4.69
CA SER A 9 5.47 7.40 4.64
C SER A 9 6.05 8.00 3.35
N ARG A 10 7.18 7.45 2.85
CA ARG A 10 7.78 7.89 1.58
C ARG A 10 6.92 7.47 0.40
N LEU A 11 6.42 6.23 0.41
CA LEU A 11 5.51 5.71 -0.62
C LEU A 11 4.21 6.53 -0.70
N TRP A 12 3.63 6.87 0.45
CA TRP A 12 2.49 7.80 0.51
C TRP A 12 2.79 9.13 -0.19
N LYS A 13 3.98 9.69 0.07
CA LYS A 13 4.40 10.98 -0.50
C LYS A 13 4.59 10.94 -2.03
N THR A 14 4.93 9.79 -2.60
CA THR A 14 5.09 9.64 -4.07
C THR A 14 3.77 9.40 -4.80
N MET A 15 2.74 8.92 -4.11
CA MET A 15 1.40 8.71 -4.69
C MET A 15 0.73 10.02 -5.14
N THR A 16 -0.09 9.92 -6.18
CA THR A 16 -0.97 11.00 -6.62
C THR A 16 -2.08 11.25 -5.59
N PHE A 17 -2.73 12.42 -5.64
CA PHE A 17 -3.83 12.73 -4.75
C PHE A 17 -4.99 11.72 -4.88
N GLU A 18 -5.28 11.29 -6.11
CA GLU A 18 -6.35 10.32 -6.39
C GLU A 18 -6.03 8.95 -5.79
N GLN A 19 -4.80 8.45 -5.96
CA GLN A 19 -4.35 7.21 -5.32
C GLN A 19 -4.46 7.30 -3.80
N ARG A 20 -4.00 8.41 -3.21
CA ARG A 20 -4.14 8.63 -1.75
C ARG A 20 -5.58 8.65 -1.31
N GLN A 21 -6.48 9.18 -2.13
CA GLN A 21 -7.91 9.23 -1.79
C GLN A 21 -8.55 7.84 -1.85
N ARG A 22 -8.20 7.00 -2.82
CA ARG A 22 -8.62 5.58 -2.87
C ARG A 22 -8.11 4.81 -1.65
N VAL A 23 -6.81 4.90 -1.37
CA VAL A 23 -6.20 4.28 -0.18
C VAL A 23 -6.85 4.76 1.12
N ALA A 24 -7.05 6.07 1.27
CA ALA A 24 -7.68 6.62 2.45
C ALA A 24 -9.14 6.16 2.59
N ARG A 25 -9.89 6.03 1.49
CA ARG A 25 -11.28 5.55 1.52
C ARG A 25 -11.34 4.12 2.05
N ALA A 26 -10.53 3.21 1.49
CA ALA A 26 -10.44 1.83 1.96
C ALA A 26 -10.06 1.78 3.45
N PHE A 27 -9.06 2.57 3.85
CA PHE A 27 -8.64 2.70 5.26
C PHE A 27 -9.77 3.10 6.21
N TRP A 28 -10.65 4.03 5.83
CA TRP A 28 -11.77 4.47 6.67
C TRP A 28 -12.98 3.53 6.67
N GLN A 29 -13.03 2.59 5.72
CA GLN A 29 -14.11 1.59 5.61
C GLN A 29 -13.77 0.29 6.33
N ASP A 30 -12.49 0.07 6.65
CA ASP A 30 -12.02 -1.14 7.30
C ASP A 30 -12.43 -1.20 8.79
N GLU A 31 -13.10 -2.27 9.17
CA GLU A 31 -13.58 -2.46 10.55
C GLU A 31 -12.47 -2.87 11.52
N GLU A 32 -11.33 -3.34 11.00
CA GLU A 32 -10.19 -3.77 11.81
C GLU A 32 -9.17 -2.63 12.09
N ALA A 33 -9.25 -1.52 11.35
CA ALA A 33 -8.33 -0.38 11.47
C ALA A 33 -8.78 0.69 12.49
N VAL A 34 -9.73 0.40 13.39
CA VAL A 34 -10.40 1.41 14.25
C VAL A 34 -9.42 2.25 15.08
N ASP A 35 -8.38 1.62 15.64
CA ASP A 35 -7.37 2.32 16.45
C ASP A 35 -6.54 3.28 15.58
N ASP A 36 -6.05 2.80 14.44
CA ASP A 36 -5.31 3.63 13.47
C ASP A 36 -6.18 4.75 12.90
N GLN A 37 -7.46 4.49 12.64
CA GLN A 37 -8.44 5.47 12.19
C GLN A 37 -8.64 6.58 13.23
N THR A 38 -8.67 6.20 14.51
CA THR A 38 -8.74 7.18 15.60
C THR A 38 -7.49 8.07 15.62
N GLN A 39 -6.29 7.50 15.47
CA GLN A 39 -5.06 8.28 15.38
C GLN A 39 -5.02 9.18 14.14
N ALA A 40 -5.46 8.69 12.99
CA ALA A 40 -5.57 9.45 11.76
C ALA A 40 -6.56 10.62 11.90
N ALA A 41 -7.67 10.44 12.62
CA ALA A 41 -8.65 11.49 12.86
C ALA A 41 -8.07 12.60 13.75
N LEU A 42 -7.29 12.23 14.78
CA LEU A 42 -6.57 13.18 15.63
C LEU A 42 -5.51 13.95 14.83
N LEU A 43 -4.78 13.27 13.96
CA LEU A 43 -3.79 13.88 13.07
C LEU A 43 -4.45 14.91 12.13
N ILE A 44 -5.58 14.56 11.50
CA ILE A 44 -6.34 15.49 10.65
C ILE A 44 -6.81 16.69 11.48
N ALA A 45 -7.33 16.46 12.68
CA ALA A 45 -7.80 17.53 13.56
C ALA A 45 -6.68 18.52 13.87
N GLN A 46 -5.50 18.02 14.22
CA GLN A 46 -4.32 18.83 14.49
C GLN A 46 -3.86 19.62 13.24
N GLN A 47 -3.72 18.96 12.09
CA GLN A 47 -3.20 19.58 10.86
C GLN A 47 -4.17 20.59 10.23
N LYS A 48 -5.48 20.33 10.33
CA LYS A 48 -6.54 21.21 9.79
C LYS A 48 -7.10 22.18 10.82
N LYS A 49 -6.60 22.16 12.06
CA LYS A 49 -7.09 22.96 13.20
C LYS A 49 -8.58 22.75 13.47
N PHE A 50 -9.08 21.54 13.25
CA PHE A 50 -10.43 21.16 13.61
C PHE A 50 -10.51 20.68 15.06
N ARG A 51 -11.71 20.73 15.64
CA ARG A 51 -11.97 20.00 16.88
C ARG A 51 -11.98 18.50 16.57
N PRO A 52 -11.42 17.62 17.43
CA PRO A 52 -11.41 16.17 17.19
C PRO A 52 -12.80 15.58 16.90
N LYS A 53 -13.83 16.03 17.64
CA LYS A 53 -15.24 15.64 17.40
C LYS A 53 -15.73 15.98 16.00
N THR A 54 -15.25 17.06 15.40
CA THR A 54 -15.61 17.44 14.03
C THR A 54 -15.16 16.38 13.05
N VAL A 55 -13.89 15.94 13.15
CA VAL A 55 -13.34 14.91 12.26
C VAL A 55 -14.03 13.58 12.45
N ALA A 56 -14.28 13.19 13.71
CA ALA A 56 -14.97 11.95 14.03
C ALA A 56 -16.36 11.84 13.35
N GLY A 57 -17.11 12.96 13.32
CA GLY A 57 -18.44 13.04 12.71
C GLY A 57 -18.47 13.26 11.19
N LEU A 58 -17.33 13.36 10.51
CA LEU A 58 -17.30 13.44 9.05
C LEU A 58 -17.68 12.10 8.41
N ASP A 59 -18.33 12.17 7.24
CA ASP A 59 -18.49 11.01 6.36
C ASP A 59 -17.13 10.50 5.83
N VAL A 60 -17.15 9.26 5.32
CA VAL A 60 -15.95 8.58 4.81
C VAL A 60 -15.27 9.38 3.70
N ASP A 61 -16.03 9.99 2.79
CA ASP A 61 -15.49 10.72 1.64
C ASP A 61 -14.71 11.96 2.08
N ARG A 62 -15.24 12.71 3.06
CA ARG A 62 -14.57 13.88 3.64
C ARG A 62 -13.35 13.48 4.44
N LYS A 63 -13.43 12.41 5.23
CA LYS A 63 -12.27 11.87 5.97
C LYS A 63 -11.17 11.44 5.00
N ALA A 64 -11.52 10.71 3.94
CA ALA A 64 -10.59 10.27 2.91
C ALA A 64 -9.92 11.46 2.22
N ARG A 65 -10.70 12.47 1.81
CA ARG A 65 -10.17 13.69 1.18
C ARG A 65 -9.22 14.45 2.11
N HIS A 66 -9.55 14.55 3.40
CA HIS A 66 -8.67 15.22 4.37
C HIS A 66 -7.37 14.45 4.59
N LEU A 67 -7.44 13.13 4.75
CA LEU A 67 -6.25 12.29 4.91
C LEU A 67 -5.35 12.36 3.66
N ALA A 68 -5.93 12.22 2.47
CA ALA A 68 -5.24 12.33 1.18
C ALA A 68 -4.51 13.67 0.98
N SER A 69 -5.07 14.75 1.55
CA SER A 69 -4.47 16.09 1.49
C SER A 69 -3.23 16.25 2.39
N LEU A 70 -2.97 15.32 3.31
CA LEU A 70 -1.76 15.33 4.12
C LEU A 70 -0.60 14.81 3.27
N GLY A 71 0.39 15.67 3.00
CA GLY A 71 1.55 15.31 2.18
C GLY A 71 2.49 14.28 2.81
N SER A 72 2.33 14.00 4.10
CA SER A 72 3.08 13.00 4.85
C SER A 72 2.17 12.40 5.92
N LEU A 73 2.33 11.11 6.16
CA LEU A 73 1.66 10.37 7.23
C LEU A 73 2.71 9.70 8.13
N PRO A 74 2.43 9.50 9.43
CA PRO A 74 3.18 8.59 10.27
C PRO A 74 3.29 7.20 9.60
N GLY A 75 4.44 6.54 9.77
CA GLY A 75 4.74 5.27 9.11
C GLY A 75 3.71 4.18 9.39
N SER A 76 3.23 4.09 10.63
CA SER A 76 2.18 3.13 11.03
C SER A 76 0.87 3.35 10.30
N ILE A 77 0.37 4.59 10.24
CA ILE A 77 -0.89 4.92 9.54
C ILE A 77 -0.74 4.67 8.04
N ALA A 78 0.39 5.08 7.44
CA ALA A 78 0.64 4.82 6.03
C ALA A 78 0.71 3.31 5.73
N ALA A 79 1.39 2.53 6.59
CA ALA A 79 1.48 1.09 6.46
C ALA A 79 0.11 0.42 6.52
N ARG A 80 -0.69 0.73 7.57
CA ARG A 80 -2.04 0.18 7.72
C ARG A 80 -2.94 0.56 6.54
N ALA A 81 -2.92 1.82 6.11
CA ALA A 81 -3.75 2.28 5.01
C ALA A 81 -3.42 1.56 3.69
N LEU A 82 -2.12 1.37 3.39
CA LEU A 82 -1.68 0.60 2.23
C LEU A 82 -2.12 -0.87 2.33
N ILE A 83 -1.91 -1.54 3.46
CA ILE A 83 -2.32 -2.94 3.65
C ILE A 83 -3.82 -3.11 3.40
N VAL A 84 -4.62 -2.29 4.06
CA VAL A 84 -6.08 -2.32 3.93
C VAL A 84 -6.52 -2.08 2.49
N TYR A 85 -5.91 -1.12 1.80
CA TYR A 85 -6.21 -0.85 0.40
C TYR A 85 -5.97 -2.07 -0.51
N HIS A 86 -4.84 -2.76 -0.36
CA HIS A 86 -4.57 -3.94 -1.16
C HIS A 86 -5.54 -5.09 -0.83
N LEU A 87 -5.87 -5.27 0.44
CA LEU A 87 -6.84 -6.28 0.88
C LEU A 87 -8.29 -5.96 0.46
N ALA A 88 -8.62 -4.70 0.24
CA ALA A 88 -9.96 -4.28 -0.18
C ALA A 88 -10.12 -4.32 -1.71
N GLU A 89 -9.14 -3.80 -2.45
CA GLU A 89 -9.27 -3.58 -3.90
C GLU A 89 -8.46 -4.56 -4.76
N HIS A 90 -7.44 -5.20 -4.19
CA HIS A 90 -6.40 -5.90 -4.98
C HIS A 90 -6.17 -7.37 -4.57
N ARG A 91 -7.13 -8.02 -3.88
CA ARG A 91 -7.00 -9.42 -3.45
C ARG A 91 -6.64 -10.37 -4.59
N ALA A 92 -7.22 -10.18 -5.77
CA ALA A 92 -6.92 -11.01 -6.94
C ALA A 92 -5.46 -10.87 -7.39
N MET A 93 -4.91 -9.65 -7.36
CA MET A 93 -3.50 -9.40 -7.67
C MET A 93 -2.58 -10.01 -6.61
N MET A 94 -2.93 -9.86 -5.34
CA MET A 94 -2.18 -10.46 -4.23
C MET A 94 -2.13 -11.99 -4.34
N GLY A 95 -3.29 -12.62 -4.60
CA GLY A 95 -3.38 -14.07 -4.82
C GLY A 95 -2.55 -14.52 -6.02
N ALA A 96 -2.71 -13.87 -7.18
CA ALA A 96 -1.94 -14.21 -8.38
C ALA A 96 -0.42 -14.14 -8.17
N PHE A 97 0.05 -13.17 -7.38
CA PHE A 97 1.46 -13.06 -7.02
C PHE A 97 1.92 -14.23 -6.14
N LEU A 98 1.15 -14.55 -5.09
CA LEU A 98 1.49 -15.62 -4.16
C LEU A 98 1.40 -17.00 -4.84
N ASP A 99 0.43 -17.20 -5.72
CA ASP A 99 0.31 -18.39 -6.58
C ASP A 99 1.54 -18.57 -7.48
N ALA A 100 2.02 -17.49 -8.12
CA ALA A 100 3.21 -17.52 -8.97
C ALA A 100 4.48 -17.87 -8.16
N LEU A 101 4.54 -17.48 -6.89
CA LEU A 101 5.62 -17.85 -5.98
C LEU A 101 5.48 -19.29 -5.43
N GLY A 102 4.28 -19.87 -5.53
CA GLY A 102 3.94 -21.14 -4.89
C GLY A 102 3.76 -21.03 -3.38
N VAL A 103 3.35 -19.86 -2.89
CA VAL A 103 3.10 -19.59 -1.47
C VAL A 103 1.65 -19.89 -1.15
N ALA A 104 1.42 -20.75 -0.16
CA ALA A 104 0.06 -21.03 0.33
C ALA A 104 -0.55 -19.77 0.96
N HIS A 105 -1.72 -19.37 0.48
CA HIS A 105 -2.43 -18.19 0.97
C HIS A 105 -3.94 -18.45 1.05
N GLU A 106 -4.64 -17.62 1.82
CA GLU A 106 -6.10 -17.52 1.82
C GLU A 106 -6.48 -16.08 1.53
N ASP A 107 -7.17 -15.86 0.41
CA ASP A 107 -7.58 -14.53 -0.04
C ASP A 107 -6.46 -13.45 -0.09
N GLY A 108 -5.26 -13.85 -0.51
CA GLY A 108 -4.09 -12.96 -0.57
C GLY A 108 -3.34 -12.80 0.75
N LEU A 109 -3.79 -13.45 1.84
CA LEU A 109 -3.10 -13.46 3.12
C LEU A 109 -2.25 -14.72 3.28
N ILE A 110 -0.97 -14.54 3.57
CA ILE A 110 -0.06 -15.63 3.91
C ILE A 110 -0.44 -16.15 5.30
N LYS A 111 -0.68 -17.45 5.43
CA LYS A 111 -1.05 -18.07 6.72
C LYS A 111 0.15 -18.31 7.64
N ASP A 112 1.34 -18.39 7.08
CA ASP A 112 2.58 -18.67 7.79
C ASP A 112 3.52 -17.46 7.72
N GLU A 113 3.76 -16.85 8.87
CA GLU A 113 4.61 -15.66 9.02
C GLU A 113 6.10 -15.93 8.67
N ASN A 114 6.51 -17.20 8.54
CA ASN A 114 7.89 -17.58 8.20
C ASN A 114 8.09 -17.94 6.72
N VAL A 115 7.11 -17.68 5.85
CA VAL A 115 7.28 -17.94 4.42
C VAL A 115 8.42 -17.08 3.87
N LYS A 116 9.50 -17.74 3.45
CA LYS A 116 10.57 -17.13 2.68
C LYS A 116 10.35 -17.46 1.21
N PRO A 117 9.88 -16.50 0.40
CA PRO A 117 9.70 -16.73 -1.03
C PRO A 117 11.04 -17.06 -1.69
N ASP A 118 10.99 -17.98 -2.66
CA ASP A 118 12.13 -18.28 -3.50
C ASP A 118 12.54 -17.03 -4.28
N GLN A 119 13.70 -16.49 -3.95
CA GLN A 119 14.22 -15.24 -4.51
C GLN A 119 14.29 -15.27 -6.04
N SER A 120 14.52 -16.46 -6.63
CA SER A 120 14.57 -16.63 -8.09
C SER A 120 13.21 -16.50 -8.78
N LYS A 121 12.10 -16.65 -8.04
CA LYS A 121 10.73 -16.56 -8.57
C LYS A 121 10.11 -15.16 -8.43
N ILE A 122 10.67 -14.30 -7.58
CA ILE A 122 10.12 -12.98 -7.26
C ILE A 122 10.05 -12.07 -8.49
N ALA A 123 11.15 -11.88 -9.21
CA ALA A 123 11.17 -11.02 -10.38
C ALA A 123 10.28 -11.56 -11.54
N PRO A 124 10.29 -12.87 -11.88
CA PRO A 124 9.33 -13.44 -12.83
C PRO A 124 7.87 -13.26 -12.42
N ALA A 125 7.52 -13.45 -11.14
CA ALA A 125 6.16 -13.26 -10.64
C ALA A 125 5.71 -11.79 -10.76
N ALA A 126 6.60 -10.84 -10.44
CA ALA A 126 6.33 -9.41 -10.62
C ALA A 126 6.08 -9.05 -12.09
N ALA A 127 6.91 -9.58 -13.01
CA ALA A 127 6.73 -9.38 -14.44
C ALA A 127 5.42 -10.00 -14.95
N GLN A 128 4.98 -11.12 -14.38
CA GLN A 128 3.71 -11.74 -14.70
C GLN A 128 2.50 -10.90 -14.24
N LEU A 129 2.58 -10.25 -13.06
CA LEU A 129 1.53 -9.33 -12.62
C LEU A 129 1.38 -8.14 -13.56
N ALA A 130 2.51 -7.56 -14.01
CA ALA A 130 2.51 -6.41 -14.91
C ALA A 130 1.83 -6.68 -16.26
N GLN A 131 1.63 -7.95 -16.64
CA GLN A 131 0.88 -8.34 -17.84
C GLN A 131 -0.64 -8.45 -17.61
N GLN A 132 -1.08 -8.56 -16.35
CA GLN A 132 -2.47 -8.89 -15.99
C GLN A 132 -3.20 -7.74 -15.28
N PHE A 133 -2.47 -6.85 -14.62
CA PHE A 133 -3.00 -5.78 -13.78
C PHE A 133 -2.47 -4.42 -14.22
N ASP A 134 -3.13 -3.35 -13.75
CA ASP A 134 -2.70 -1.99 -14.03
C ASP A 134 -1.27 -1.73 -13.49
N PRO A 135 -0.34 -1.18 -14.29
CA PRO A 135 1.04 -0.97 -13.88
C PRO A 135 1.19 -0.11 -12.62
N ASP A 136 0.31 0.88 -12.39
CA ASP A 136 0.37 1.72 -11.20
C ASP A 136 -0.03 0.95 -9.94
N ASP A 137 -1.05 0.08 -10.03
CA ASP A 137 -1.49 -0.77 -8.93
C ASP A 137 -0.45 -1.86 -8.62
N VAL A 138 0.16 -2.48 -9.65
CA VAL A 138 1.28 -3.43 -9.48
C VAL A 138 2.45 -2.75 -8.78
N ARG A 139 2.86 -1.58 -9.26
CA ARG A 139 3.96 -0.82 -8.66
C ARG A 139 3.67 -0.46 -7.20
N LEU A 140 2.45 -0.04 -6.87
CA LEU A 140 2.06 0.30 -5.51
C LEU A 140 2.12 -0.93 -4.58
N TYR A 141 1.66 -2.08 -5.07
CA TYR A 141 1.69 -3.34 -4.34
C TYR A 141 3.11 -3.84 -4.07
N LEU A 142 3.96 -3.94 -5.10
CA LEU A 142 5.35 -4.41 -4.94
C LEU A 142 6.16 -3.49 -4.02
N ASN A 143 5.96 -2.17 -4.12
CA ASN A 143 6.56 -1.20 -3.21
C ASN A 143 6.05 -1.33 -1.78
N THR A 144 4.79 -1.75 -1.58
CA THR A 144 4.22 -2.00 -0.26
C THR A 144 4.88 -3.23 0.38
N LEU A 145 5.13 -4.30 -0.37
CA LEU A 145 5.88 -5.48 0.12
C LEU A 145 7.31 -5.11 0.53
N LEU A 146 8.02 -4.35 -0.32
CA LEU A 146 9.37 -3.83 -0.01
C LEU A 146 9.41 -2.96 1.25
N CYS A 147 8.32 -2.25 1.57
CA CYS A 147 8.23 -1.46 2.81
C CYS A 147 8.06 -2.32 4.06
N GLN A 148 7.46 -3.50 3.93
CA GLN A 148 7.14 -4.40 5.05
C GLN A 148 8.35 -5.26 5.41
N ASP A 149 8.97 -5.89 4.40
CA ASP A 149 10.15 -6.72 4.58
C ASP A 149 11.14 -6.50 3.41
N PRO A 150 12.03 -5.50 3.53
CA PRO A 150 12.99 -5.20 2.49
C PRO A 150 13.97 -6.34 2.20
N GLU A 151 14.18 -7.26 3.14
CA GLU A 151 15.12 -8.38 3.01
C GLU A 151 14.45 -9.56 2.28
N ALA A 152 13.22 -9.90 2.64
CA ALA A 152 12.49 -10.99 1.97
C ALA A 152 12.14 -10.66 0.51
N TRP A 153 11.95 -9.37 0.20
CA TRP A 153 11.48 -8.88 -1.10
C TRP A 153 12.55 -8.16 -1.92
N GLU A 154 13.83 -8.30 -1.56
CA GLU A 154 14.95 -7.58 -2.19
C GLU A 154 14.95 -7.61 -3.73
N PRO A 155 14.65 -8.73 -4.43
CA PRO A 155 14.62 -8.79 -5.89
C PRO A 155 13.58 -7.89 -6.55
N LEU A 156 12.61 -7.35 -5.80
CA LEU A 156 11.66 -6.36 -6.32
C LEU A 156 12.29 -4.98 -6.53
N ARG A 157 13.45 -4.70 -5.92
CA ARG A 157 14.14 -3.39 -6.08
C ARG A 157 14.61 -3.18 -7.51
N ASP A 158 15.04 -4.25 -8.16
CA ASP A 158 15.56 -4.26 -9.52
C ASP A 158 14.50 -4.66 -10.56
N ALA A 159 13.32 -5.08 -10.10
CA ALA A 159 12.14 -5.26 -10.94
C ALA A 159 11.55 -3.89 -11.28
N GLU A 160 12.31 -3.05 -12.00
CA GLU A 160 11.74 -1.93 -12.72
C GLU A 160 10.63 -2.52 -13.60
N VAL A 161 9.37 -2.18 -13.27
CA VAL A 161 8.25 -2.32 -14.18
C VAL A 161 8.66 -1.50 -15.39
N THR A 162 9.21 -2.17 -16.40
CA THR A 162 9.80 -1.55 -17.57
C THR A 162 8.74 -0.64 -18.15
N GLU A 163 8.94 0.68 -18.03
CA GLU A 163 8.23 1.63 -18.86
C GLU A 163 8.57 1.22 -20.29
N THR A 164 7.68 0.48 -20.94
CA THR A 164 7.67 0.31 -22.38
C THR A 164 7.48 1.70 -22.96
N THR A 165 8.58 2.43 -23.06
CA THR A 165 8.69 3.70 -23.73
C THR A 165 8.69 3.37 -25.21
N GLU A 166 7.53 3.00 -25.75
CA GLU A 166 7.32 2.89 -27.19
C GLU A 166 7.22 4.32 -27.73
N LYS A 167 8.38 4.96 -27.89
CA LYS A 167 8.52 6.15 -28.73
C LYS A 167 8.34 5.71 -30.18
N ARG A 168 7.20 6.08 -30.77
CA ARG A 168 7.03 6.15 -32.21
C ARG A 168 7.19 7.59 -32.70
#